data_AF-A0A2N2IUH6-F1
#
_entry.id   AF-A0A2N2IUH6-F1
#
_cell.length_a   1.000
_cell.length_b   1.000
_cell.length_c   1.000
_cell.angle_alpha   90.00
_cell.angle_beta   90.00
_cell.angle_gamma   90.00
#
_symmetry.space_group_name_H-M   'P 1'
#
loop_
_entity.id
_entity.type
_entity.pdbx_description
1 polymer ?
#
loop_
_entity_poly.entity_id
_entity_poly.type
_entity_poly.pdbx_seq_one_letter_code
_entity_poly.pdbx_strand_id
1 'polypeptide(L)'
;HPLINKKVPMENCIRCHNRSGRVGTSFIGVYEGESYGTPYEHGGPSKKELPGDRYYLDLPADIHHQQGMACIDCHTRDEIMGDGTNYAHYEQALEISCELCHTNSGAPGTTRKNKKLNNIKQEPDGRFVLAGKLDEKKHPLNPPKAGICDYQGHKRMGCASCHSSWIPQCYGCHAKRDMRDTHLDKLTGKETDGWWEEGRSYLRYEKPMLAVWKDKIVTVTPGCQDVVTLIDKEGKPAGSFNSLTMAALSPHTTQKAGRACADCHTSTKTVGLGEGTAWKEKGQWRFSGVDQGLQTEAGPTPPLDGYVDIEGKPLQKSARPDLRPFNKGELARILRVGQCLPCHKDYSDKIYTNYTPERKCPVFDEESGTTKR
;
A
#
# COMPACT_ATOMS: atom_id res chain seq x y z
N HIS A 1 34.66 -7.90 14.72
CA HIS A 1 33.22 -8.20 14.55
C HIS A 1 32.43 -6.93 14.83
N PRO A 2 31.45 -6.56 13.99
CA PRO A 2 30.55 -5.46 14.33
C PRO A 2 29.89 -5.74 15.69
N LEU A 3 29.80 -4.72 16.53
CA LEU A 3 29.18 -4.81 17.86
C LEU A 3 27.69 -5.14 17.70
N ILE A 4 27.24 -6.23 18.31
CA ILE A 4 25.82 -6.55 18.40
C ILE A 4 25.19 -5.58 19.41
N ASN A 5 24.33 -4.69 18.93
CA ASN A 5 23.66 -3.69 19.75
C ASN A 5 22.14 -3.92 19.75
N LYS A 6 21.50 -3.80 20.92
CA LYS A 6 20.04 -3.85 21.07
C LYS A 6 19.37 -2.51 20.68
N LYS A 7 20.11 -1.41 20.74
CA LYS A 7 19.69 -0.06 20.33
C LYS A 7 20.11 0.17 18.88
N VAL A 8 19.34 -0.36 17.94
CA VAL A 8 19.61 -0.20 16.50
C VAL A 8 18.99 1.12 16.02
N PRO A 9 19.79 2.10 15.56
CA PRO A 9 19.28 3.35 15.04
C PRO A 9 18.42 3.15 13.78
N MET A 10 17.43 4.01 13.59
CA MET A 10 16.47 3.89 12.48
C MET A 10 17.14 4.04 11.10
N GLU A 11 18.23 4.80 11.03
CA GLU A 11 19.02 5.05 9.83
C GLU A 11 19.54 3.74 9.21
N ASN A 12 19.86 2.74 10.04
CA ASN A 12 20.29 1.42 9.56
C ASN A 12 19.18 0.72 8.78
N CYS A 13 17.92 0.88 9.19
CA CYS A 13 16.77 0.34 8.49
C CYS A 13 16.53 1.12 7.19
N ILE A 14 16.57 2.45 7.25
CA ILE A 14 16.31 3.34 6.11
C ILE A 14 17.32 3.12 4.98
N ARG A 15 18.59 2.82 5.29
CA ARG A 15 19.63 2.53 4.27
C ARG A 15 19.22 1.43 3.28
N CYS A 16 18.51 0.41 3.74
CA CYS A 16 18.06 -0.71 2.90
C CYS A 16 16.59 -0.56 2.48
N HIS A 17 15.73 -0.05 3.36
CA HIS A 17 14.29 0.08 3.13
C HIS A 17 13.84 1.41 2.46
N ASN A 18 14.75 2.13 1.80
CA ASN A 18 14.43 3.37 1.09
C ASN A 18 13.99 3.21 -0.38
N ARG A 19 14.07 2.01 -0.97
CA ARG A 19 13.65 1.77 -2.38
C ARG A 19 12.53 0.76 -2.52
N SER A 20 12.78 -0.50 -2.19
CA SER A 20 11.79 -1.59 -2.38
C SER A 20 10.59 -1.39 -1.46
N GLY A 21 9.45 -0.98 -2.03
CA GLY A 21 8.25 -0.57 -1.29
C GLY A 21 8.36 0.75 -0.51
N ARG A 22 9.55 1.36 -0.45
CA ARG A 22 9.84 2.65 0.23
C ARG A 22 9.29 2.74 1.66
N VAL A 23 9.23 1.61 2.38
CA VAL A 23 8.59 1.56 3.70
C VAL A 23 9.33 2.40 4.74
N GLY A 24 10.67 2.44 4.68
CA GLY A 24 11.48 3.22 5.61
C GLY A 24 11.30 4.72 5.42
N THR A 25 11.28 5.19 4.18
CA THR A 25 11.05 6.62 3.87
C THR A 25 9.61 7.01 4.12
N SER A 26 8.65 6.12 3.83
CA SER A 26 7.23 6.38 4.08
C SER A 26 6.91 6.52 5.56
N PHE A 27 7.53 5.69 6.42
CA PHE A 27 7.41 5.78 7.87
C PHE A 27 7.79 7.16 8.41
N ILE A 28 8.85 7.75 7.88
CA ILE A 28 9.33 9.08 8.28
C ILE A 28 8.72 10.24 7.49
N GLY A 29 7.75 9.98 6.60
CA GLY A 29 7.12 11.02 5.79
C GLY A 29 7.99 11.57 4.67
N VAL A 30 9.01 10.84 4.24
CA VAL A 30 9.91 11.23 3.14
C VAL A 30 9.48 10.55 1.84
N TYR A 31 9.36 11.36 0.79
CA TYR A 31 8.89 10.97 -0.55
C TYR A 31 10.01 11.15 -1.57
N GLU A 32 10.41 10.13 -2.33
CA GLU A 32 11.37 10.34 -3.43
C GLU A 32 10.65 10.92 -4.66
N GLY A 33 10.99 12.15 -5.06
CA GLY A 33 10.47 12.75 -6.29
C GLY A 33 11.02 12.12 -7.55
N GLU A 34 10.47 12.50 -8.70
CA GLU A 34 10.90 12.03 -10.03
C GLU A 34 12.24 12.65 -10.49
N SER A 35 13.14 12.96 -9.55
CA SER A 35 14.54 13.35 -9.80
C SER A 35 14.82 14.75 -10.36
N TYR A 36 13.86 15.68 -10.37
CA TYR A 36 14.07 16.99 -11.02
C TYR A 36 14.41 18.17 -10.08
N GLY A 37 14.61 17.94 -8.78
CA GLY A 37 14.99 19.02 -7.85
C GLY A 37 13.95 20.12 -7.67
N THR A 38 12.69 19.86 -8.04
CA THR A 38 11.58 20.81 -7.93
C THR A 38 10.69 20.51 -6.72
N PRO A 39 10.03 21.53 -6.11
CA PRO A 39 10.07 22.94 -6.49
C PRO A 39 11.43 23.62 -6.21
N TYR A 40 11.80 24.60 -7.03
CA TYR A 40 13.05 25.35 -6.87
C TYR A 40 13.00 26.28 -5.66
N GLU A 41 14.11 26.35 -4.94
CA GLU A 41 14.32 27.23 -3.79
C GLU A 41 15.33 28.31 -4.19
N HIS A 42 14.92 29.58 -4.14
CA HIS A 42 15.76 30.73 -4.49
C HIS A 42 16.42 30.65 -5.89
N GLY A 43 15.70 30.07 -6.86
CA GLY A 43 16.18 29.94 -8.25
C GLY A 43 17.12 28.75 -8.51
N GLY A 44 17.39 27.92 -7.50
CA GLY A 44 18.11 26.65 -7.65
C GLY A 44 17.26 25.44 -7.27
N PRO A 45 17.74 24.21 -7.51
CA PRO A 45 17.08 22.99 -7.06
C PRO A 45 16.81 22.99 -5.55
N SER A 46 15.77 22.26 -5.11
CA SER A 46 15.48 22.07 -3.69
C SER A 46 16.69 21.49 -2.95
N LYS A 47 16.91 21.93 -1.72
CA LYS A 47 17.96 21.37 -0.85
C LYS A 47 17.58 20.01 -0.24
N LYS A 48 16.36 19.53 -0.48
CA LYS A 48 15.86 18.25 0.02
C LYS A 48 16.35 17.12 -0.86
N GLU A 49 17.53 16.62 -0.53
CA GLU A 49 18.23 15.59 -1.31
C GLU A 49 18.45 14.29 -0.51
N LEU A 50 18.39 13.17 -1.21
CA LEU A 50 18.76 11.81 -0.84
C LEU A 50 20.00 11.42 -1.65
N PRO A 51 20.81 10.43 -1.20
CA PRO A 51 22.00 10.02 -1.93
C PRO A 51 21.72 9.65 -3.40
N GLY A 52 22.55 10.17 -4.31
CA GLY A 52 22.56 9.89 -5.75
C GLY A 52 21.64 10.80 -6.57
N ASP A 53 21.72 12.12 -6.37
CA ASP A 53 20.93 13.15 -7.09
C ASP A 53 19.42 12.90 -7.03
N ARG A 54 18.94 12.42 -5.89
CA ARG A 54 17.53 12.11 -5.66
C ARG A 54 16.91 13.16 -4.78
N TYR A 55 15.82 13.77 -5.21
CA TYR A 55 15.15 14.80 -4.42
C TYR A 55 13.95 14.25 -3.69
N TYR A 56 13.55 14.90 -2.59
CA TYR A 56 12.39 14.46 -1.82
C TYR A 56 11.44 15.58 -1.41
N LEU A 57 10.18 15.19 -1.17
CA LEU A 57 9.14 16.02 -0.58
C LEU A 57 8.75 15.48 0.80
N ASP A 58 8.10 16.30 1.60
CA ASP A 58 7.54 15.88 2.88
C ASP A 58 6.06 15.53 2.70
N LEU A 59 5.68 14.36 3.18
CA LEU A 59 4.30 13.89 3.33
C LEU A 59 4.02 13.62 4.81
N PRO A 60 2.73 13.48 5.21
CA PRO A 60 2.40 13.08 6.57
C PRO A 60 3.07 11.74 6.92
N ALA A 61 4.01 11.78 7.87
CA ALA A 61 4.69 10.61 8.41
C ALA A 61 3.72 9.67 9.13
N ASP A 62 4.15 8.44 9.44
CA ASP A 62 3.37 7.54 10.27
C ASP A 62 3.18 8.13 11.68
N ILE A 63 1.99 7.98 12.25
CA ILE A 63 1.66 8.48 13.59
C ILE A 63 2.59 7.89 14.65
N HIS A 64 3.04 6.65 14.50
CA HIS A 64 3.98 6.05 15.44
C HIS A 64 5.33 6.76 15.39
N HIS A 65 5.82 7.10 14.19
CA HIS A 65 7.03 7.90 14.03
C HIS A 65 6.86 9.31 14.62
N GLN A 66 5.74 9.98 14.33
CA GLN A 66 5.42 11.30 14.89
C GLN A 66 5.38 11.29 16.43
N GLN A 67 5.00 10.16 17.04
CA GLN A 67 5.02 9.99 18.49
C GLN A 67 6.41 9.62 19.05
N GLY A 68 7.41 9.38 18.20
CA GLY A 68 8.80 9.10 18.58
C GLY A 68 9.21 7.63 18.48
N MET A 69 8.37 6.75 17.93
CA MET A 69 8.73 5.34 17.77
C MET A 69 9.69 5.13 16.58
N ALA A 70 10.56 4.13 16.72
CA ALA A 70 11.45 3.61 15.70
C ALA A 70 10.98 2.23 15.20
N CYS A 71 11.54 1.75 14.08
CA CYS A 71 11.19 0.46 13.50
C CYS A 71 11.29 -0.70 14.50
N ILE A 72 12.33 -0.67 15.34
CA ILE A 72 12.60 -1.73 16.32
C ILE A 72 11.60 -1.76 17.48
N ASP A 73 10.79 -0.72 17.68
CA ASP A 73 9.79 -0.73 18.76
C ASP A 73 8.69 -1.74 18.49
N CYS A 74 8.37 -1.93 17.21
CA CYS A 74 7.47 -2.98 16.73
C CYS A 74 8.24 -4.24 16.35
N HIS A 75 9.26 -4.11 15.50
CA HIS A 75 9.97 -5.25 14.91
C HIS A 75 10.83 -5.99 15.93
N THR A 76 10.81 -7.32 15.86
CA THR A 76 11.53 -8.17 16.81
C THR A 76 12.92 -8.53 16.31
N ARG A 77 13.77 -9.04 17.21
CA ARG A 77 15.10 -9.54 16.84
C ARG A 77 15.03 -10.55 15.71
N ASP A 78 14.04 -11.43 15.74
CA ASP A 78 13.94 -12.55 14.82
C ASP A 78 13.40 -12.11 13.44
N GLU A 79 12.70 -10.98 13.35
CA GLU A 79 12.39 -10.35 12.06
C GLU A 79 13.60 -9.61 11.47
N ILE A 80 14.43 -9.00 12.31
CA ILE A 80 15.58 -8.20 11.86
C ILE A 80 16.78 -9.09 11.50
N MET A 81 17.07 -10.09 12.35
CA MET A 81 18.25 -10.96 12.22
C MET A 81 17.91 -12.33 11.62
N GLY A 82 16.63 -12.64 11.46
CA GLY A 82 16.15 -13.97 11.09
C GLY A 82 15.93 -14.89 12.29
N ASP A 83 15.06 -15.88 12.10
CA ASP A 83 14.79 -16.97 13.05
C ASP A 83 15.50 -18.27 12.67
N GLY A 84 16.40 -18.23 11.69
CA GLY A 84 17.09 -19.40 11.14
C GLY A 84 16.28 -20.18 10.10
N THR A 85 15.07 -19.74 9.76
CA THR A 85 14.23 -20.37 8.73
C THR A 85 14.33 -19.61 7.41
N ASN A 86 14.45 -20.36 6.30
CA ASN A 86 14.39 -19.79 4.97
C ASN A 86 12.93 -19.64 4.54
N TYR A 87 12.49 -18.40 4.34
CA TYR A 87 11.18 -18.08 3.82
C TYR A 87 11.27 -17.71 2.34
N ALA A 88 10.33 -18.20 1.53
CA ALA A 88 10.21 -17.77 0.14
C ALA A 88 9.63 -16.34 0.02
N HIS A 89 8.87 -15.92 1.05
CA HIS A 89 8.13 -14.67 1.03
C HIS A 89 8.20 -13.93 2.38
N TYR A 90 8.43 -12.61 2.34
CA TYR A 90 8.62 -11.79 3.54
C TYR A 90 7.48 -11.86 4.55
N GLU A 91 6.23 -11.95 4.09
CA GLU A 91 5.06 -12.05 4.97
C GLU A 91 5.02 -13.32 5.84
N GLN A 92 5.79 -14.36 5.48
CA GLN A 92 5.94 -15.58 6.28
C GLN A 92 6.92 -15.38 7.45
N ALA A 93 7.91 -14.50 7.28
CA ALA A 93 8.83 -14.10 8.33
C ALA A 93 8.15 -13.15 9.33
N LEU A 94 7.28 -12.25 8.83
CA LEU A 94 6.60 -11.21 9.59
C LEU A 94 5.69 -11.78 10.70
N GLU A 95 5.95 -11.37 11.93
CA GLU A 95 5.22 -11.73 13.13
C GLU A 95 4.49 -10.54 13.78
N ILE A 96 4.85 -9.30 13.47
CA ILE A 96 4.15 -8.11 13.98
C ILE A 96 2.77 -7.90 13.32
N SER A 97 1.87 -7.23 14.05
CA SER A 97 0.53 -6.89 13.58
C SER A 97 -0.06 -5.75 14.41
N CYS A 98 -0.97 -4.95 13.89
CA CYS A 98 -1.57 -3.83 14.63
C CYS A 98 -2.21 -4.31 15.95
N GLU A 99 -2.87 -5.46 15.90
CA GLU A 99 -3.59 -6.11 16.99
C GLU A 99 -2.67 -6.54 18.13
N LEU A 100 -1.35 -6.63 17.91
CA LEU A 100 -0.42 -6.95 18.99
C LEU A 100 -0.43 -5.88 20.08
N CYS A 101 -0.56 -4.61 19.69
CA CYS A 101 -0.58 -3.46 20.61
C CYS A 101 -2.00 -2.92 20.78
N HIS A 102 -2.78 -2.89 19.69
CA HIS A 102 -4.15 -2.40 19.66
C HIS A 102 -5.13 -3.57 19.76
N THR A 103 -5.28 -4.13 20.97
CA THR A 103 -6.20 -5.24 21.22
C THR A 103 -7.34 -4.84 22.15
N ASN A 104 -8.53 -5.38 21.88
CA ASN A 104 -9.68 -5.36 22.78
C ASN A 104 -9.78 -6.64 23.64
N SER A 105 -8.92 -7.63 23.38
CA SER A 105 -8.98 -8.95 24.00
C SER A 105 -7.60 -9.37 24.51
N GLY A 106 -7.52 -9.67 25.81
CA GLY A 106 -6.31 -10.16 26.46
C GLY A 106 -5.21 -9.09 26.60
N ALA A 107 -4.04 -9.53 27.06
CA ALA A 107 -2.87 -8.67 27.23
C ALA A 107 -2.17 -8.43 25.87
N PRO A 108 -1.77 -7.18 25.55
CA PRO A 108 -1.02 -6.88 24.35
C PRO A 108 0.40 -7.49 24.39
N GLY A 109 1.07 -7.44 23.24
CA GLY A 109 2.47 -7.80 23.07
C GLY A 109 2.74 -9.23 22.64
N THR A 110 1.74 -10.00 22.25
CA THR A 110 1.94 -11.32 21.63
C THR A 110 1.99 -11.18 20.11
N THR A 111 3.08 -11.63 19.48
CA THR A 111 3.23 -11.67 18.02
C THR A 111 2.44 -12.83 17.40
N ARG A 112 2.27 -12.83 16.08
CA ARG A 112 1.61 -13.93 15.33
C ARG A 112 2.31 -15.28 15.49
N LYS A 113 3.60 -15.28 15.86
CA LYS A 113 4.40 -16.47 16.14
C LYS A 113 4.48 -16.78 17.65
N ASN A 114 3.54 -16.27 18.45
CA ASN A 114 3.45 -16.48 19.89
C ASN A 114 4.67 -16.01 20.70
N LYS A 115 5.42 -15.03 20.20
CA LYS A 115 6.52 -14.41 20.95
C LYS A 115 6.03 -13.19 21.71
N LYS A 116 6.67 -12.88 22.83
CA LYS A 116 6.37 -11.68 23.61
C LYS A 116 7.31 -10.55 23.24
N LEU A 117 6.74 -9.37 22.97
CA LEU A 117 7.50 -8.14 22.96
C LEU A 117 8.08 -7.87 24.36
N ASN A 118 9.37 -7.55 24.41
CA ASN A 118 10.11 -7.33 25.64
C ASN A 118 10.03 -5.88 26.15
N ASN A 119 9.31 -5.01 25.44
CA ASN A 119 9.19 -3.59 25.73
C ASN A 119 7.74 -3.16 26.03
N ILE A 120 6.85 -4.08 26.36
CA ILE A 120 5.50 -3.77 26.83
C ILE A 120 5.40 -4.05 28.33
N LYS A 121 4.84 -3.10 29.07
CA LYS A 121 4.67 -3.17 30.53
C LYS A 121 3.25 -2.76 30.90
N GLN A 122 2.73 -3.33 31.98
CA GLN A 122 1.51 -2.86 32.62
C GLN A 122 1.90 -1.89 33.73
N GLU A 123 1.33 -0.69 33.71
CA GLU A 123 1.51 0.32 34.76
C GLU A 123 0.63 -0.02 35.98
N PRO A 124 0.90 0.56 37.17
CA PRO A 124 0.12 0.28 38.39
C PRO A 124 -1.38 0.57 38.28
N ASP A 125 -1.77 1.47 37.37
CA ASP A 125 -3.17 1.80 37.08
C ASP A 125 -3.86 0.78 36.14
N GLY A 126 -3.15 -0.29 35.78
CA GLY A 126 -3.65 -1.37 34.93
C GLY A 126 -3.50 -1.11 33.42
N ARG A 127 -3.10 0.09 32.98
CA ARG A 127 -2.90 0.39 31.56
C ARG A 127 -1.62 -0.24 31.02
N PHE A 128 -1.64 -0.64 29.76
CA PHE A 128 -0.45 -1.10 29.07
C PHE A 128 0.26 0.04 28.37
N VAL A 129 1.59 0.04 28.44
CA VAL A 129 2.46 0.97 27.72
C VAL A 129 3.53 0.19 26.97
N LEU A 130 3.93 0.71 25.82
CA LEU A 130 5.15 0.32 25.12
C LEU A 130 6.25 1.32 25.47
N ALA A 131 7.42 0.82 25.89
CA ALA A 131 8.62 1.63 26.06
C ALA A 131 9.46 1.62 24.78
N GLY A 132 9.86 2.79 24.30
CA GLY A 132 10.76 2.92 23.17
C GLY A 132 12.11 2.26 23.47
N LYS A 133 12.61 1.39 22.59
CA LYS A 133 13.85 0.63 22.79
C LYS A 133 15.10 1.51 22.66
N LEU A 134 14.97 2.70 22.07
CA LEU A 134 16.07 3.66 21.94
C LEU A 134 16.16 4.61 23.14
N ASP A 135 15.01 5.16 23.55
CA ASP A 135 14.90 6.31 24.45
C ASP A 135 14.10 6.05 25.75
N GLU A 136 13.53 4.85 25.91
CA GLU A 136 12.64 4.46 27.02
C GLU A 136 11.36 5.31 27.14
N LYS A 137 11.01 6.10 26.12
CA LYS A 137 9.78 6.89 26.10
C LYS A 137 8.58 5.95 26.18
N LYS A 138 7.63 6.26 27.08
CA LYS A 138 6.42 5.45 27.27
C LYS A 138 5.31 5.90 26.31
N HIS A 139 4.74 4.94 25.60
CA HIS A 139 3.63 5.11 24.66
C HIS A 139 2.41 4.32 25.16
N PRO A 140 1.28 4.97 25.49
CA PRO A 140 0.07 4.26 25.90
C PRO A 140 -0.48 3.37 24.78
N LEU A 141 -0.83 2.13 25.12
CA LEU A 141 -1.44 1.18 24.18
C LEU A 141 -2.96 1.30 24.27
N ASN A 142 -3.54 2.01 23.31
CA ASN A 142 -4.98 2.22 23.26
C ASN A 142 -5.68 1.12 22.45
N PRO A 143 -6.79 0.56 22.95
CA PRO A 143 -7.59 -0.39 22.18
C PRO A 143 -8.20 0.24 20.92
N PRO A 144 -8.58 -0.58 19.91
CA PRO A 144 -9.36 -0.13 18.77
C PRO A 144 -10.70 0.50 19.21
N LYS A 145 -11.11 1.56 18.53
CA LYS A 145 -12.34 2.31 18.87
C LYS A 145 -13.59 1.46 18.60
N ALA A 146 -14.38 1.23 19.65
CA ALA A 146 -15.68 0.56 19.54
C ALA A 146 -16.66 1.32 18.61
N GLY A 147 -17.55 0.58 17.96
CA GLY A 147 -18.50 1.06 16.96
C GLY A 147 -17.95 1.03 15.53
N ILE A 148 -16.76 1.59 15.29
CA ILE A 148 -16.16 1.67 13.95
C ILE A 148 -15.18 0.53 13.65
N CYS A 149 -14.37 0.12 14.63
CA CYS A 149 -13.38 -0.94 14.45
C CYS A 149 -13.98 -2.35 14.53
N ASP A 150 -15.16 -2.49 15.11
CA ASP A 150 -15.95 -3.73 15.21
C ASP A 150 -17.22 -3.70 14.33
N TYR A 151 -17.32 -2.69 13.45
CA TYR A 151 -18.45 -2.56 12.53
C TYR A 151 -18.56 -3.78 11.60
N GLN A 152 -19.71 -4.45 11.62
CA GLN A 152 -19.93 -5.69 10.88
C GLN A 152 -19.69 -5.56 9.37
N GLY A 153 -20.05 -4.43 8.78
CA GLY A 153 -19.84 -4.16 7.35
C GLY A 153 -18.36 -4.10 6.96
N HIS A 154 -17.46 -3.84 7.92
CA HIS A 154 -16.02 -3.72 7.71
C HIS A 154 -15.19 -4.82 8.40
N LYS A 155 -15.81 -5.92 8.85
CA LYS A 155 -15.10 -7.01 9.56
C LYS A 155 -13.92 -7.64 8.81
N ARG A 156 -13.92 -7.54 7.47
CA ARG A 156 -12.83 -8.02 6.60
C ARG A 156 -11.70 -7.01 6.43
N MET A 157 -11.90 -5.76 6.84
CA MET A 157 -10.95 -4.67 6.62
C MET A 157 -9.68 -4.88 7.45
N GLY A 158 -8.51 -4.83 6.81
CA GLY A 158 -7.25 -4.71 7.52
C GLY A 158 -7.05 -3.29 8.04
N CYS A 159 -6.36 -3.13 9.18
CA CYS A 159 -6.18 -1.84 9.84
C CYS A 159 -5.54 -0.79 8.91
N ALA A 160 -4.49 -1.17 8.18
CA ALA A 160 -3.80 -0.29 7.23
C ALA A 160 -4.72 0.19 6.09
N SER A 161 -5.68 -0.63 5.67
CA SER A 161 -6.64 -0.25 4.62
C SER A 161 -7.50 0.96 5.00
N CYS A 162 -7.74 1.16 6.30
CA CYS A 162 -8.42 2.34 6.85
C CYS A 162 -7.45 3.41 7.31
N HIS A 163 -6.32 3.05 7.95
CA HIS A 163 -5.46 4.03 8.61
C HIS A 163 -4.30 4.55 7.76
N SER A 164 -3.97 3.95 6.62
CA SER A 164 -2.93 4.45 5.73
C SER A 164 -3.48 5.50 4.76
N SER A 165 -3.01 6.75 4.87
CA SER A 165 -3.51 7.86 4.05
C SER A 165 -2.91 7.90 2.65
N TRP A 166 -1.72 7.32 2.46
CA TRP A 166 -1.04 7.27 1.17
C TRP A 166 -0.15 6.03 1.03
N ILE A 167 0.16 5.63 -0.19
CA ILE A 167 1.10 4.53 -0.49
C ILE A 167 1.97 4.91 -1.68
N PRO A 168 3.30 4.63 -1.65
CA PRO A 168 4.17 4.80 -2.80
C PRO A 168 3.75 3.87 -3.94
N GLN A 169 3.61 4.42 -5.14
CA GLN A 169 3.20 3.71 -6.35
C GLN A 169 4.14 4.05 -7.50
N CYS A 170 4.75 3.02 -8.09
CA CYS A 170 5.64 3.14 -9.24
C CYS A 170 4.96 2.51 -10.44
N TYR A 171 4.58 3.32 -11.42
CA TYR A 171 3.82 2.87 -12.57
C TYR A 171 4.73 2.67 -13.79
N GLY A 172 4.56 1.52 -14.46
CA GLY A 172 5.22 1.16 -15.72
C GLY A 172 6.75 1.27 -15.71
N CYS A 173 7.45 0.28 -15.15
CA CYS A 173 8.90 0.12 -15.27
C CYS A 173 9.25 -0.34 -16.69
N HIS A 174 10.09 0.42 -17.39
CA HIS A 174 10.64 0.04 -18.68
C HIS A 174 12.02 -0.57 -18.47
N ALA A 175 12.16 -1.87 -18.75
CA ALA A 175 13.43 -2.56 -18.64
C ALA A 175 13.96 -2.93 -20.03
N LYS A 176 15.21 -2.58 -20.31
CA LYS A 176 15.88 -2.92 -21.57
C LYS A 176 17.09 -3.79 -21.27
N ARG A 177 17.22 -4.92 -21.99
CA ARG A 177 18.48 -5.70 -22.03
C ARG A 177 19.16 -5.52 -23.38
N ASP A 178 20.40 -5.01 -23.37
CA ASP A 178 21.23 -4.85 -24.57
C ASP A 178 22.41 -5.80 -24.57
N MET A 179 22.40 -6.78 -25.47
CA MET A 179 23.41 -7.84 -25.55
C MET A 179 24.74 -7.39 -26.19
N ARG A 180 24.85 -6.13 -26.65
CA ARG A 180 26.11 -5.56 -27.16
C ARG A 180 27.09 -5.19 -26.05
N ASP A 181 26.56 -5.01 -24.84
CA ASP A 181 27.29 -4.57 -23.65
C ASP A 181 27.28 -5.65 -22.56
N THR A 182 28.05 -5.43 -21.49
CA THR A 182 28.09 -6.29 -20.30
C THR A 182 27.52 -5.57 -19.08
N HIS A 183 26.99 -6.33 -18.11
CA HIS A 183 26.60 -5.84 -16.79
C HIS A 183 27.28 -6.67 -15.70
N LEU A 184 27.76 -5.98 -14.66
CA LEU A 184 28.16 -6.57 -13.40
C LEU A 184 27.01 -7.34 -12.75
N ASP A 185 27.13 -8.66 -12.70
CA ASP A 185 26.36 -9.50 -11.80
C ASP A 185 26.84 -9.27 -10.37
N LYS A 186 26.02 -8.57 -9.58
CA LYS A 186 26.34 -8.20 -8.19
C LYS A 186 26.41 -9.40 -7.24
N LEU A 187 25.91 -10.57 -7.62
CA LEU A 187 26.01 -11.78 -6.81
C LEU A 187 27.35 -12.47 -7.00
N THR A 188 27.86 -12.50 -8.23
CA THR A 188 29.12 -13.19 -8.58
C THR A 188 30.31 -12.24 -8.65
N GLY A 189 30.08 -10.93 -8.76
CA GLY A 189 31.09 -9.90 -8.94
C GLY A 189 31.74 -9.92 -10.33
N LYS A 190 31.09 -10.56 -11.32
CA LYS A 190 31.62 -10.72 -12.67
C LYS A 190 30.77 -9.97 -13.69
N GLU A 191 31.42 -9.43 -14.71
CA GLU A 191 30.72 -8.95 -15.90
C GLU A 191 30.07 -10.12 -16.64
N THR A 192 28.81 -9.93 -17.03
CA THR A 192 28.00 -10.90 -17.78
C THR A 192 27.39 -10.22 -19.01
N ASP A 193 27.21 -10.98 -20.10
CA ASP A 193 26.60 -10.46 -21.32
C ASP A 193 25.20 -9.90 -21.05
N GLY A 194 24.91 -8.72 -21.58
CA GLY A 194 23.60 -8.07 -21.47
C GLY A 194 23.58 -6.94 -20.45
N TRP A 195 23.67 -5.69 -20.92
CA TRP A 195 23.43 -4.52 -20.08
C TRP A 195 21.94 -4.34 -19.80
N TRP A 196 21.59 -4.15 -18.53
CA TRP A 196 20.20 -3.95 -18.10
C TRP A 196 20.02 -2.50 -17.65
N GLU A 197 19.08 -1.80 -18.29
CA GLU A 197 18.68 -0.44 -17.95
C GLU A 197 17.22 -0.44 -17.52
N GLU A 198 16.92 0.29 -16.46
CA GLU A 198 15.56 0.45 -15.95
C GLU A 198 15.17 1.94 -15.93
N GLY A 199 14.06 2.25 -16.58
CA GLY A 199 13.32 3.49 -16.43
C GLY A 199 11.94 3.23 -15.83
N ARG A 200 11.21 4.28 -15.50
CA ARG A 200 9.82 4.18 -15.02
C ARG A 200 8.96 5.23 -15.71
N SER A 201 7.66 5.00 -15.81
CA SER A 201 6.73 5.92 -16.46
C SER A 201 6.43 7.10 -15.55
N TYR A 202 5.94 6.82 -14.34
CA TYR A 202 5.71 7.84 -13.32
C TYR A 202 5.58 7.27 -11.90
N LEU A 203 5.72 8.14 -10.89
CA LEU A 203 5.52 7.87 -9.46
C LEU A 203 4.33 8.67 -8.93
N ARG A 204 3.51 8.02 -8.11
CA ARG A 204 2.46 8.70 -7.34
C ARG A 204 2.45 8.25 -5.90
N TYR A 205 1.98 9.14 -5.05
CA TYR A 205 1.95 8.94 -3.62
C TYR A 205 0.62 9.49 -3.12
N GLU A 206 -0.35 8.59 -3.14
CA GLU A 206 -1.76 8.93 -3.05
C GLU A 206 -2.52 7.81 -2.33
N LYS A 207 -3.84 8.01 -2.16
CA LYS A 207 -4.76 7.08 -1.50
C LYS A 207 -4.50 5.62 -1.95
N PRO A 208 -4.38 4.65 -1.03
CA PRO A 208 -4.16 3.27 -1.42
C PRO A 208 -5.32 2.67 -2.21
N MET A 209 -4.97 1.83 -3.19
CA MET A 209 -5.92 0.88 -3.78
C MET A 209 -6.14 -0.28 -2.80
N LEU A 210 -7.32 -0.88 -2.82
CA LEU A 210 -7.69 -2.00 -1.98
C LEU A 210 -7.97 -3.25 -2.82
N ALA A 211 -7.65 -4.41 -2.24
CA ALA A 211 -7.91 -5.70 -2.86
C ALA A 211 -8.22 -6.76 -1.80
N VAL A 212 -8.59 -7.96 -2.25
CA VAL A 212 -8.83 -9.10 -1.38
C VAL A 212 -7.58 -9.97 -1.34
N TRP A 213 -7.02 -10.17 -0.15
CA TRP A 213 -5.99 -11.18 0.08
C TRP A 213 -6.52 -12.19 1.10
N LYS A 214 -6.70 -13.43 0.65
CA LYS A 214 -7.44 -14.46 1.41
C LYS A 214 -8.85 -13.96 1.74
N ASP A 215 -9.17 -13.77 3.02
CA ASP A 215 -10.44 -13.27 3.52
C ASP A 215 -10.42 -11.77 3.87
N LYS A 216 -9.25 -11.11 3.83
CA LYS A 216 -9.05 -9.73 4.28
C LYS A 216 -8.99 -8.73 3.12
N ILE A 217 -9.39 -7.49 3.42
CA ILE A 217 -9.22 -6.34 2.52
C ILE A 217 -7.92 -5.63 2.89
N VAL A 218 -6.97 -5.60 1.95
CA VAL A 218 -5.61 -5.08 2.16
C VAL A 218 -5.31 -3.96 1.18
N THR A 219 -4.36 -3.11 1.54
CA THR A 219 -3.76 -2.12 0.64
C THR A 219 -2.93 -2.81 -0.44
N VAL A 220 -3.09 -2.37 -1.68
CA VAL A 220 -2.31 -2.80 -2.83
C VAL A 220 -1.72 -1.62 -3.58
N THR A 221 -0.60 -1.88 -4.24
CA THR A 221 0.17 -0.94 -5.06
C THR A 221 0.77 -1.70 -6.24
N PRO A 222 1.20 -1.04 -7.33
CA PRO A 222 2.06 -1.67 -8.31
C PRO A 222 3.26 -2.34 -7.64
N GLY A 223 3.42 -3.64 -7.84
CA GLY A 223 4.57 -4.41 -7.37
C GLY A 223 5.74 -4.21 -8.33
N CYS A 224 5.62 -4.83 -9.51
CA CYS A 224 6.49 -4.63 -10.66
C CYS A 224 5.60 -4.57 -11.90
N GLN A 225 5.68 -3.47 -12.65
CA GLN A 225 4.94 -3.28 -13.90
C GLN A 225 5.91 -3.23 -15.05
N ASP A 226 6.39 -4.39 -15.46
CA ASP A 226 7.55 -4.49 -16.33
C ASP A 226 7.13 -4.45 -17.80
N VAL A 227 7.63 -3.47 -18.54
CA VAL A 227 7.60 -3.37 -19.99
C VAL A 227 9.02 -3.67 -20.46
N VAL A 228 9.24 -4.86 -21.01
CA VAL A 228 10.58 -5.37 -21.29
C VAL A 228 10.88 -5.38 -22.78
N THR A 229 12.04 -4.85 -23.15
CA THR A 229 12.60 -4.88 -24.51
C THR A 229 13.95 -5.57 -24.50
N LEU A 230 14.17 -6.50 -25.43
CA LEU A 230 15.41 -7.26 -25.59
C LEU A 230 16.07 -6.88 -26.91
N ILE A 231 17.36 -6.58 -26.86
CA ILE A 231 18.21 -6.25 -28.02
C ILE A 231 19.30 -7.32 -28.16
N ASP A 232 19.51 -7.82 -29.38
CA ASP A 232 20.55 -8.82 -29.69
C ASP A 232 21.96 -8.21 -29.82
N LYS A 233 22.95 -9.05 -30.14
CA LYS A 233 24.36 -8.63 -30.29
C LYS A 233 24.60 -7.75 -31.52
N GLU A 234 23.67 -7.76 -32.47
CA GLU A 234 23.68 -6.95 -33.67
C GLU A 234 22.96 -5.60 -33.47
N GLY A 235 22.38 -5.37 -32.28
CA GLY A 235 21.64 -4.15 -31.95
C GLY A 235 20.20 -4.14 -32.47
N LYS A 236 19.64 -5.29 -32.87
CA LYS A 236 18.28 -5.42 -33.37
C LYS A 236 17.32 -5.89 -32.28
N PRO A 237 16.02 -5.57 -32.39
CA PRO A 237 15.00 -6.10 -31.49
C PRO A 237 14.96 -7.63 -31.54
N ALA A 238 15.19 -8.26 -30.38
CA ALA A 238 15.20 -9.71 -30.21
C ALA A 238 13.90 -10.23 -29.56
N GLY A 239 13.12 -9.34 -28.94
CA GLY A 239 11.84 -9.68 -28.34
C GLY A 239 11.37 -8.61 -27.34
N SER A 240 10.10 -8.72 -26.95
CA SER A 240 9.48 -7.83 -25.98
C SER A 240 8.37 -8.56 -25.21
N PHE A 241 8.10 -8.13 -23.99
CA PHE A 241 6.92 -8.57 -23.25
C PHE A 241 6.48 -7.55 -22.19
N ASN A 242 5.18 -7.56 -21.89
CA ASN A 242 4.60 -6.80 -20.78
C ASN A 242 4.25 -7.76 -19.63
N SER A 243 4.63 -7.44 -18.40
CA SER A 243 4.25 -8.18 -17.20
C SER A 243 3.91 -7.22 -16.06
N LEU A 244 2.62 -6.89 -15.96
CA LEU A 244 2.11 -5.95 -14.97
C LEU A 244 1.57 -6.69 -13.74
N THR A 245 2.14 -6.40 -12.56
CA THR A 245 1.83 -7.09 -11.31
C THR A 245 1.50 -6.11 -10.19
N MET A 246 0.38 -6.35 -9.50
CA MET A 246 -0.01 -5.66 -8.27
C MET A 246 0.40 -6.47 -7.04
N ALA A 247 0.82 -5.78 -5.99
CA ALA A 247 1.27 -6.40 -4.74
C ALA A 247 0.59 -5.77 -3.52
N ALA A 248 0.30 -6.61 -2.52
CA ALA A 248 -0.15 -6.14 -1.21
C ALA A 248 1.03 -5.58 -0.42
N LEU A 249 0.85 -4.43 0.21
CA LEU A 249 1.92 -3.75 0.96
C LEU A 249 1.31 -2.92 2.09
N SER A 250 1.82 -3.08 3.32
CA SER A 250 1.59 -2.11 4.40
C SER A 250 2.53 -0.92 4.21
N PRO A 251 2.01 0.29 3.90
CA PRO A 251 2.84 1.39 3.47
C PRO A 251 3.61 2.08 4.60
N HIS A 252 3.30 1.77 5.87
CA HIS A 252 3.85 2.50 7.04
C HIS A 252 3.55 4.00 6.97
N THR A 253 2.30 4.34 6.68
CA THR A 253 1.78 5.71 6.59
C THR A 253 0.53 5.87 7.46
N THR A 254 0.47 5.10 8.54
CA THR A 254 -0.67 5.04 9.48
C THR A 254 -0.93 6.42 10.05
N GLN A 255 -2.16 6.89 10.02
CA GLN A 255 -2.58 8.17 10.58
C GLN A 255 -3.50 7.97 11.78
N LYS A 256 -3.56 8.99 12.64
CA LYS A 256 -4.47 9.01 13.79
C LYS A 256 -5.93 8.88 13.36
N ALA A 257 -6.31 9.56 12.29
CA ALA A 257 -7.63 9.45 11.68
C ALA A 257 -7.60 8.39 10.57
N GLY A 258 -8.64 7.57 10.50
CA GLY A 258 -8.87 6.70 9.34
C GLY A 258 -9.34 7.50 8.11
N ARG A 259 -9.31 6.84 6.95
CA ARG A 259 -9.81 7.36 5.68
C ARG A 259 -11.30 7.64 5.77
N ALA A 260 -11.75 8.68 5.05
CA ALA A 260 -13.17 9.00 4.95
C ALA A 260 -13.94 7.94 4.14
N CYS A 261 -15.23 7.77 4.40
CA CYS A 261 -16.08 6.80 3.70
C CYS A 261 -16.02 6.96 2.17
N ALA A 262 -16.03 8.21 1.67
CA ALA A 262 -15.96 8.51 0.24
C ALA A 262 -14.67 7.99 -0.42
N ASP A 263 -13.56 7.97 0.32
CA ASP A 263 -12.28 7.53 -0.21
C ASP A 263 -12.28 6.03 -0.58
N CYS A 264 -13.19 5.23 0.00
CA CYS A 264 -13.35 3.82 -0.36
C CYS A 264 -14.61 3.56 -1.19
N HIS A 265 -15.70 4.29 -0.93
CA HIS A 265 -17.01 4.00 -1.52
C HIS A 265 -17.35 4.82 -2.78
N THR A 266 -16.59 5.87 -3.08
CA THR A 266 -16.79 6.70 -4.29
C THR A 266 -15.52 6.81 -5.15
N SER A 267 -14.36 6.43 -4.63
CA SER A 267 -13.09 6.45 -5.37
C SER A 267 -12.95 5.22 -6.25
N THR A 268 -13.01 5.39 -7.57
CA THR A 268 -12.80 4.32 -8.57
C THR A 268 -11.40 3.73 -8.45
N LYS A 269 -10.40 4.59 -8.22
CA LYS A 269 -9.01 4.17 -8.03
C LYS A 269 -8.85 3.28 -6.80
N THR A 270 -9.52 3.60 -5.70
CA THR A 270 -9.40 2.82 -4.47
C THR A 270 -9.99 1.42 -4.61
N VAL A 271 -11.05 1.25 -5.38
CA VAL A 271 -11.63 -0.07 -5.67
C VAL A 271 -10.94 -0.80 -6.83
N GLY A 272 -9.87 -0.22 -7.38
CA GLY A 272 -9.01 -0.86 -8.37
C GLY A 272 -9.41 -0.68 -9.83
N LEU A 273 -10.38 0.19 -10.13
CA LEU A 273 -10.77 0.51 -11.52
C LEU A 273 -9.79 1.46 -12.21
N GLY A 274 -8.92 2.14 -11.45
CA GLY A 274 -8.11 3.27 -11.92
C GLY A 274 -8.79 4.62 -11.68
N GLU A 275 -8.08 5.72 -11.90
CA GLU A 275 -8.66 7.06 -11.82
C GLU A 275 -9.69 7.26 -12.94
N GLY A 276 -10.86 7.79 -12.58
CA GLY A 276 -11.96 7.94 -13.53
C GLY A 276 -13.30 8.15 -12.85
N THR A 277 -14.36 7.90 -13.62
CA THR A 277 -15.75 8.09 -13.17
C THR A 277 -16.52 6.80 -13.30
N ALA A 278 -17.17 6.38 -12.21
CA ALA A 278 -18.14 5.28 -12.23
C ALA A 278 -19.55 5.83 -12.02
N TRP A 279 -20.50 5.34 -12.80
CA TRP A 279 -21.92 5.72 -12.69
C TRP A 279 -22.82 4.52 -12.94
N LYS A 280 -24.10 4.66 -12.62
CA LYS A 280 -25.10 3.64 -12.89
C LYS A 280 -25.99 4.09 -14.04
N GLU A 281 -26.16 3.23 -15.03
CA GLU A 281 -26.97 3.47 -16.22
C GLU A 281 -27.85 2.24 -16.47
N LYS A 282 -29.17 2.42 -16.49
CA LYS A 282 -30.15 1.33 -16.70
C LYS A 282 -29.89 0.13 -15.77
N GLY A 283 -29.67 0.41 -14.48
CA GLY A 283 -29.38 -0.61 -13.48
C GLY A 283 -27.95 -1.17 -13.48
N GLN A 284 -27.12 -0.86 -14.48
CA GLN A 284 -25.77 -1.41 -14.63
C GLN A 284 -24.69 -0.39 -14.25
N TRP A 285 -23.63 -0.86 -13.60
CA TRP A 285 -22.46 -0.03 -13.35
C TRP A 285 -21.64 0.14 -14.62
N ARG A 286 -21.21 1.38 -14.87
CA ARG A 286 -20.34 1.80 -15.97
C ARG A 286 -19.12 2.49 -15.37
N PHE A 287 -18.01 2.47 -16.12
CA PHE A 287 -16.77 3.13 -15.76
C PHE A 287 -16.12 3.73 -16.99
N SER A 288 -15.55 4.92 -16.83
CA SER A 288 -14.67 5.57 -17.81
C SER A 288 -13.40 5.99 -17.08
N GLY A 289 -12.28 5.37 -17.45
CA GLY A 289 -10.96 5.66 -16.91
C GLY A 289 -10.30 6.86 -17.59
N VAL A 290 -9.39 7.52 -16.88
CA VAL A 290 -8.52 8.57 -17.42
C VAL A 290 -7.31 7.95 -18.12
N ASP A 291 -6.67 6.97 -17.49
CA ASP A 291 -5.55 6.23 -18.08
C ASP A 291 -6.08 5.17 -19.06
N GLN A 292 -5.39 5.02 -20.19
CA GLN A 292 -5.70 4.08 -21.27
C GLN A 292 -4.61 3.01 -21.44
N GLY A 293 -3.55 3.06 -20.63
CA GLY A 293 -2.36 2.24 -20.78
C GLY A 293 -1.37 2.80 -21.80
N LEU A 294 -0.32 2.02 -22.05
CA LEU A 294 0.79 2.37 -22.94
C LEU A 294 0.72 1.54 -24.23
N GLN A 295 1.15 2.13 -25.33
CA GLN A 295 1.51 1.38 -26.53
C GLN A 295 2.98 0.96 -26.41
N THR A 296 3.24 -0.34 -26.40
CA THR A 296 4.61 -0.90 -26.28
C THR A 296 4.89 -1.83 -27.47
N GLU A 297 6.16 -2.20 -27.65
CA GLU A 297 6.57 -3.17 -28.68
C GLU A 297 5.91 -4.55 -28.50
N ALA A 298 5.48 -4.90 -27.28
CA ALA A 298 4.78 -6.15 -26.99
C ALA A 298 3.26 -6.06 -27.19
N GLY A 299 2.76 -4.89 -27.61
CA GLY A 299 1.34 -4.56 -27.71
C GLY A 299 0.83 -3.68 -26.55
N PRO A 300 -0.44 -3.26 -26.62
CA PRO A 300 -1.01 -2.35 -25.62
C PRO A 300 -1.04 -2.96 -24.22
N THR A 301 -0.73 -2.15 -23.20
CA THR A 301 -0.95 -2.51 -21.80
C THR A 301 -2.37 -2.14 -21.37
N PRO A 302 -2.91 -2.75 -20.29
CA PRO A 302 -4.03 -2.13 -19.58
C PRO A 302 -3.61 -0.78 -18.97
N PRO A 303 -4.57 0.04 -18.49
CA PRO A 303 -4.29 1.20 -17.64
C PRO A 303 -3.36 0.82 -16.49
N LEU A 304 -2.31 1.61 -16.27
CA LEU A 304 -1.29 1.26 -15.28
C LEU A 304 -1.87 1.33 -13.87
N ASP A 305 -2.83 2.22 -13.62
CA ASP A 305 -3.55 2.36 -12.35
C ASP A 305 -4.81 1.47 -12.23
N GLY A 306 -5.14 0.69 -13.26
CA GLY A 306 -6.30 -0.21 -13.29
C GLY A 306 -5.94 -1.66 -12.97
N TYR A 307 -6.42 -2.19 -11.85
CA TYR A 307 -6.23 -3.59 -11.45
C TYR A 307 -7.38 -4.51 -11.93
N VAL A 308 -8.59 -3.96 -12.08
CA VAL A 308 -9.80 -4.68 -12.47
C VAL A 308 -10.71 -3.81 -13.32
N ASP A 309 -11.49 -4.41 -14.21
CA ASP A 309 -12.57 -3.70 -14.89
C ASP A 309 -13.88 -3.66 -14.08
N ILE A 310 -14.87 -2.91 -14.56
CA ILE A 310 -16.17 -2.77 -13.89
C ILE A 310 -16.98 -4.07 -13.85
N GLU A 311 -16.64 -5.03 -14.71
CA GLU A 311 -17.22 -6.38 -14.74
C GLU A 311 -16.52 -7.35 -13.78
N GLY A 312 -15.51 -6.87 -13.03
CA GLY A 312 -14.78 -7.65 -12.03
C GLY A 312 -13.72 -8.59 -12.63
N LYS A 313 -13.34 -8.41 -13.89
CA LYS A 313 -12.27 -9.17 -14.53
C LYS A 313 -10.92 -8.52 -14.20
N PRO A 314 -9.95 -9.28 -13.65
CA PRO A 314 -8.60 -8.78 -13.42
C PRO A 314 -7.94 -8.29 -14.72
N LEU A 315 -7.32 -7.11 -14.68
CA LEU A 315 -6.56 -6.53 -15.78
C LEU A 315 -5.05 -6.79 -15.66
N GLN A 316 -4.57 -6.95 -14.43
CA GLN A 316 -3.15 -7.15 -14.11
C GLN A 316 -2.96 -8.40 -13.23
N LYS A 317 -1.73 -8.92 -13.20
CA LYS A 317 -1.35 -10.07 -12.36
C LYS A 317 -1.34 -9.67 -10.88
N SER A 318 -1.46 -10.67 -10.02
CA SER A 318 -1.25 -10.52 -8.59
C SER A 318 0.08 -11.13 -8.18
N ALA A 319 0.80 -10.50 -7.25
CA ALA A 319 2.06 -11.01 -6.73
C ALA A 319 1.91 -12.34 -5.95
N ARG A 320 0.66 -12.70 -5.58
CA ARG A 320 0.32 -13.96 -4.91
C ARG A 320 -0.94 -14.58 -5.52
N PRO A 321 -1.06 -15.93 -5.56
CA PRO A 321 -2.23 -16.61 -6.10
C PRO A 321 -3.54 -16.30 -5.35
N ASP A 322 -3.45 -16.00 -4.05
CA ASP A 322 -4.58 -15.70 -3.17
C ASP A 322 -4.85 -14.20 -3.00
N LEU A 323 -4.08 -13.34 -3.70
CA LEU A 323 -4.33 -11.91 -3.85
C LEU A 323 -5.13 -11.70 -5.14
N ARG A 324 -6.25 -10.98 -5.06
CA ARG A 324 -7.11 -10.68 -6.22
C ARG A 324 -7.79 -9.32 -6.06
N PRO A 325 -8.16 -8.67 -7.17
CA PRO A 325 -9.04 -7.52 -7.09
C PRO A 325 -10.44 -7.91 -6.62
N PHE A 326 -11.28 -6.90 -6.37
CA PHE A 326 -12.70 -7.11 -6.11
C PHE A 326 -13.40 -7.72 -7.33
N ASN A 327 -14.33 -8.64 -7.09
CA ASN A 327 -15.20 -9.13 -8.16
C ASN A 327 -16.37 -8.18 -8.41
N LYS A 328 -17.16 -8.42 -9.48
CA LYS A 328 -18.32 -7.60 -9.87
C LYS A 328 -19.29 -7.32 -8.72
N GLY A 329 -19.61 -8.34 -7.93
CA GLY A 329 -20.56 -8.24 -6.82
C GLY A 329 -19.99 -7.49 -5.61
N GLU A 330 -18.68 -7.58 -5.36
CA GLU A 330 -17.99 -6.76 -4.36
C GLU A 330 -17.94 -5.29 -4.80
N LEU A 331 -17.54 -5.02 -6.05
CA LEU A 331 -17.53 -3.66 -6.63
C LEU A 331 -18.91 -3.00 -6.54
N ALA A 332 -19.95 -3.69 -7.02
CA ALA A 332 -21.30 -3.15 -7.01
C ALA A 332 -21.80 -2.80 -5.59
N ARG A 333 -21.48 -3.63 -4.58
CA ARG A 333 -21.86 -3.38 -3.19
C ARG A 333 -21.09 -2.23 -2.57
N ILE A 334 -19.79 -2.09 -2.88
CA ILE A 334 -18.94 -1.00 -2.38
C ILE A 334 -19.41 0.34 -2.97
N LEU A 335 -19.54 0.41 -4.29
CA LEU A 335 -19.93 1.64 -5.01
C LEU A 335 -21.37 2.07 -4.69
N ARG A 336 -22.27 1.11 -4.42
CA ARG A 336 -23.63 1.41 -4.00
C ARG A 336 -23.68 2.21 -2.69
N VAL A 337 -22.86 1.86 -1.70
CA VAL A 337 -22.79 2.63 -0.44
C VAL A 337 -22.36 4.07 -0.72
N GLY A 338 -21.54 4.32 -1.74
CA GLY A 338 -21.17 5.66 -2.20
C GLY A 338 -22.37 6.54 -2.54
N GLN A 339 -23.46 5.96 -3.08
CA GLN A 339 -24.70 6.69 -3.38
C GLN A 339 -25.46 7.14 -2.12
N CYS A 340 -25.22 6.49 -0.98
CA CYS A 340 -25.83 6.88 0.31
C CYS A 340 -25.09 8.04 0.98
N LEU A 341 -23.80 8.23 0.70
CA LEU A 341 -22.93 9.17 1.41
C LEU A 341 -23.30 10.66 1.31
N PRO A 342 -24.02 11.16 0.29
CA PRO A 342 -24.52 12.53 0.30
C PRO A 342 -25.44 12.83 1.51
N CYS A 343 -26.24 11.84 1.93
CA CYS A 343 -27.18 11.95 3.04
C CYS A 343 -26.68 11.29 4.33
N HIS A 344 -25.93 10.19 4.21
CA HIS A 344 -25.57 9.30 5.32
C HIS A 344 -24.04 9.19 5.47
N LYS A 345 -23.45 10.17 6.15
CA LYS A 345 -21.99 10.37 6.22
C LYS A 345 -21.33 9.64 7.38
N ASP A 346 -22.09 9.18 8.36
CA ASP A 346 -21.59 8.55 9.59
C ASP A 346 -21.99 7.08 9.66
N TYR A 347 -21.08 6.23 10.13
CA TYR A 347 -21.30 4.78 10.26
C TYR A 347 -22.36 4.43 11.32
N SER A 348 -22.66 5.34 12.25
CA SER A 348 -23.71 5.20 13.26
C SER A 348 -25.11 5.53 12.73
N ASP A 349 -25.24 5.97 11.48
CA ASP A 349 -26.55 6.20 10.88
C ASP A 349 -27.39 4.92 10.89
N LYS A 350 -28.66 5.06 11.30
CA LYS A 350 -29.60 3.93 11.42
C LYS A 350 -29.77 3.18 10.10
N ILE A 351 -29.56 3.82 8.95
CA ILE A 351 -29.62 3.15 7.65
C ILE A 351 -28.55 2.07 7.47
N TYR A 352 -27.48 2.11 8.25
CA TYR A 352 -26.40 1.11 8.23
C TYR A 352 -26.64 -0.03 9.22
N THR A 353 -27.60 0.12 10.14
CA THR A 353 -28.00 -0.97 11.04
C THR A 353 -28.72 -2.07 10.28
N ASN A 354 -28.23 -3.31 10.39
CA ASN A 354 -28.73 -4.47 9.64
C ASN A 354 -28.87 -4.19 8.13
N TYR A 355 -27.92 -3.44 7.56
CA TYR A 355 -27.92 -3.09 6.15
C TYR A 355 -27.83 -4.33 5.27
N THR A 356 -28.65 -4.38 4.23
CA THR A 356 -28.56 -5.36 3.16
C THR A 356 -28.45 -4.65 1.81
N PRO A 357 -27.80 -5.25 0.79
CA PRO A 357 -27.69 -4.66 -0.55
C PRO A 357 -29.04 -4.35 -1.22
N GLU A 358 -30.13 -4.98 -0.79
CA GLU A 358 -31.49 -4.85 -1.36
C GLU A 358 -32.26 -3.67 -0.75
N ARG A 359 -31.72 -2.99 0.27
CA ARG A 359 -32.39 -1.90 0.99
C ARG A 359 -32.61 -0.69 0.09
N LYS A 360 -33.85 -0.46 -0.37
CA LYS A 360 -34.19 0.64 -1.28
C LYS A 360 -34.07 2.02 -0.63
N CYS A 361 -33.52 2.99 -1.36
CA CYS A 361 -33.55 4.40 -0.96
C CYS A 361 -34.97 4.98 -1.12
N PRO A 362 -35.52 5.67 -0.11
CA PRO A 362 -36.87 6.27 -0.19
C PRO A 362 -36.91 7.52 -1.08
N VAL A 363 -35.78 8.23 -1.24
CA VAL A 363 -35.71 9.55 -1.91
C VAL A 363 -34.93 9.53 -3.23
N PHE A 364 -34.26 8.42 -3.54
CA PHE A 364 -33.50 8.25 -4.77
C PHE A 364 -33.88 6.93 -5.43
N ASP A 365 -34.12 6.95 -6.73
CA ASP A 365 -34.30 5.76 -7.53
C ASP A 365 -32.96 5.33 -8.12
N GLU A 366 -32.40 4.27 -7.56
CA GLU A 366 -31.12 3.72 -7.97
C GLU A 366 -31.15 3.05 -9.35
N GLU A 367 -32.32 2.77 -9.93
CA GLU A 367 -32.41 2.21 -11.28
C GLU A 367 -32.40 3.29 -12.35
N SER A 368 -33.21 4.34 -12.18
CA SER A 368 -33.27 5.48 -13.10
C SER A 368 -32.18 6.53 -12.86
N GLY A 369 -31.54 6.53 -11.68
CA GLY A 369 -30.55 7.53 -11.29
C GLY A 369 -31.16 8.90 -10.96
N THR A 370 -32.46 8.96 -10.63
CA THR A 370 -33.19 10.21 -10.39
C THR A 370 -33.72 10.31 -8.97
N THR A 371 -33.91 11.52 -8.47
CA THR A 371 -34.59 11.75 -7.18
C THR A 371 -36.07 11.40 -7.31
N LYS A 372 -36.59 10.63 -6.35
CA LYS A 372 -38.02 10.33 -6.25
C LYS A 372 -38.71 11.62 -5.80
N ARG A 373 -39.62 12.14 -6.63
CA ARG A 373 -40.42 13.32 -6.29
C ARG A 373 -41.34 13.06 -5.11
#